data_AF-A0A0H4A7Z8-F1
#
_entry.id   AF-A0A0H4A7Z8-F1
#
_cell.length_a   1.000
_cell.length_b   1.000
_cell.length_c   1.000
_cell.angle_alpha   90.00
_cell.angle_beta   90.00
_cell.angle_gamma   90.00
#
_symmetry.space_group_name_H-M   'P 1'
#
loop_
_entity.id
_entity.type
_entity.pdbx_description
1 polymer ?
#
loop_
_entity_poly.entity_id
_entity_poly.type
_entity_poly.pdbx_seq_one_letter_code
_entity_poly.pdbx_strand_id
1 'polypeptide(L)'
;LDCVHCSSTVGTDCSGEVKTCDFDQTHCQTTTSEIIQDGRASHRVFKFCAEAETENSIHREELLATFLQMEVQICNTDNCNKGPGKITPRDNRPNGVKCKQCYVEHSANCDSEKASKCTGDMNKCLFISGFVCDDDVCAQRVCTNMASPEQYPFYYEVIAGNIHKLEVTEGISDV
;
A
#
# COMPACT_ATOMS: atom_id res chain seq x y z
N LEU A 1 -23.87 11.38 6.98
CA LEU A 1 -22.47 11.48 7.43
C LEU A 1 -21.81 12.51 6.54
N ASP A 2 -21.18 13.52 7.12
CA ASP A 2 -20.41 14.52 6.39
C ASP A 2 -18.90 14.30 6.57
N CYS A 3 -18.13 14.24 5.49
CA CYS A 3 -16.70 13.97 5.53
C CYS A 3 -15.89 15.05 4.80
N VAL A 4 -14.64 15.27 5.23
CA VAL A 4 -13.70 16.09 4.47
C VAL A 4 -13.24 15.33 3.23
N HIS A 5 -13.24 16.01 2.09
CA HIS A 5 -12.73 15.53 0.81
C HIS A 5 -11.53 16.36 0.36
N CYS A 6 -10.36 15.72 0.25
CA CYS A 6 -9.16 16.33 -0.30
C CYS A 6 -8.13 15.29 -0.73
N SER A 7 -7.17 15.75 -1.52
CA SER A 7 -5.96 15.02 -1.85
C SER A 7 -4.76 15.95 -1.74
N SER A 8 -3.64 15.42 -1.24
CA SER A 8 -2.35 16.08 -1.29
C SER A 8 -1.25 15.06 -1.57
N THR A 9 -0.31 15.42 -2.42
CA THR A 9 0.91 14.66 -2.70
C THR A 9 2.09 15.13 -1.85
N VAL A 10 1.85 16.04 -0.91
CA VAL A 10 2.86 16.62 -0.02
C VAL A 10 2.32 16.65 1.41
N GLY A 11 3.14 16.15 2.34
CA GLY A 11 2.82 16.11 3.76
C GLY A 11 1.78 15.05 4.12
N THR A 12 1.43 15.02 5.41
CA THR A 12 0.51 14.02 6.00
C THR A 12 -0.89 14.58 6.23
N ASP A 13 -1.18 15.78 5.73
CA ASP A 13 -2.49 16.41 5.90
C ASP A 13 -2.92 17.16 4.62
N CYS A 14 -4.24 17.26 4.46
CA CYS A 14 -4.86 18.08 3.44
C CYS A 14 -6.12 18.73 4.01
N SER A 15 -6.41 19.92 3.50
CA SER A 15 -7.66 20.64 3.75
C SER A 15 -8.48 20.65 2.47
N GLY A 16 -9.80 20.50 2.60
CA GLY A 16 -10.70 20.53 1.45
C GLY A 16 -12.15 20.68 1.87
N GLU A 17 -13.04 20.41 0.92
CA GLU A 17 -14.49 20.59 1.08
C GLU A 17 -15.07 19.53 1.99
N VAL A 18 -16.13 19.89 2.73
CA VAL A 18 -16.96 18.92 3.44
C VAL A 18 -18.07 18.48 2.49
N LYS A 19 -18.23 17.17 2.31
CA LYS A 19 -19.29 16.58 1.48
C LYS A 19 -20.14 15.63 2.30
N THR A 20 -21.44 15.65 2.03
CA THR A 20 -22.37 14.66 2.55
C THR A 20 -22.21 13.37 1.76
N CYS A 21 -21.98 12.26 2.47
CA CYS A 21 -21.80 10.94 1.89
C CYS A 21 -23.11 10.37 1.35
N ASP A 22 -22.98 9.48 0.36
CA ASP A 22 -24.10 8.73 -0.19
C ASP A 22 -24.63 7.69 0.82
N PHE A 23 -25.80 7.09 0.54
CA PHE A 23 -26.51 6.21 1.48
C PHE A 23 -25.72 4.95 1.87
N ASP A 24 -24.91 4.42 0.96
CA ASP A 24 -24.04 3.26 1.13
C ASP A 24 -22.67 3.60 1.74
N GLN A 25 -22.34 4.89 1.83
CA GLN A 25 -21.08 5.39 2.38
C GLN A 25 -21.25 5.76 3.86
N THR A 26 -20.92 4.80 4.73
CA THR A 26 -21.16 4.90 6.18
C THR A 26 -19.93 5.32 6.98
N HIS A 27 -18.80 5.58 6.31
CA HIS A 27 -17.54 5.97 6.93
C HIS A 27 -16.92 7.21 6.27
N CYS A 28 -16.18 7.99 7.05
CA CYS A 28 -15.15 8.88 6.55
C CYS A 28 -13.82 8.12 6.54
N GLN A 29 -13.09 8.21 5.44
CA GLN A 29 -11.79 7.61 5.27
C GLN A 29 -10.69 8.66 5.21
N THR A 30 -9.53 8.30 5.77
CA THR A 30 -8.24 8.93 5.51
C THR A 30 -7.26 7.86 5.07
N THR A 31 -6.77 7.95 3.83
CA THR A 31 -5.67 7.11 3.35
C THR A 31 -4.38 7.92 3.40
N THR A 32 -3.37 7.43 4.10
CA THR A 32 -2.05 8.04 4.13
C THR A 32 -1.04 7.06 3.55
N SER A 33 -0.23 7.50 2.60
CA SER A 33 0.90 6.70 2.11
C SER A 33 2.22 7.35 2.46
N GLU A 34 3.21 6.50 2.72
CA GLU A 34 4.61 6.85 2.90
C GLU A 34 5.44 6.06 1.89
N ILE A 35 6.24 6.75 1.11
CA ILE A 35 7.25 6.14 0.25
C ILE A 35 8.60 6.62 0.74
N ILE A 36 9.46 5.69 1.14
CA ILE A 36 10.86 5.95 1.47
C ILE A 36 11.71 5.44 0.32
N GLN A 37 12.45 6.34 -0.31
CA GLN A 37 13.44 6.02 -1.35
C GLN A 37 14.75 6.68 -0.97
N ASP A 38 15.84 5.91 -0.96
CA ASP A 38 17.19 6.40 -0.62
C ASP A 38 17.24 7.22 0.68
N GLY A 39 16.48 6.77 1.69
CA GLY A 39 16.39 7.40 3.01
C GLY A 39 15.54 8.68 3.06
N ARG A 40 14.87 9.06 1.98
CA ARG A 40 13.96 10.21 1.92
C ARG A 40 12.51 9.75 1.92
N ALA A 41 11.75 10.20 2.91
CA ALA A 41 10.32 9.94 2.98
C ALA A 41 9.55 10.99 2.17
N SER A 42 8.53 10.53 1.46
CA SER A 42 7.50 11.35 0.84
C SER A 42 6.14 10.82 1.26
N HIS A 43 5.15 11.71 1.38
CA HIS A 43 3.84 11.39 1.91
C HIS A 43 2.75 11.83 0.97
N ARG A 44 1.68 11.03 0.89
CA ARG A 44 0.43 11.41 0.24
C ARG A 44 -0.71 11.16 1.18
N VAL A 45 -1.76 11.97 1.06
CA VAL A 45 -2.96 11.84 1.89
C VAL A 45 -4.20 12.07 1.03
N PHE A 46 -5.21 11.24 1.28
CA PHE A 46 -6.51 11.30 0.64
C PHE A 46 -7.58 11.21 1.70
N LYS A 47 -8.61 12.04 1.60
CA LYS A 47 -9.78 12.04 2.49
C LYS A 47 -11.04 11.98 1.65
N PHE A 48 -11.97 11.11 1.99
CA PHE A 48 -13.23 10.91 1.26
C PHE A 48 -14.25 10.07 2.06
N CYS A 49 -15.49 10.03 1.61
CA CYS A 49 -16.53 9.10 2.06
C CYS A 49 -16.24 7.67 1.59
N ALA A 50 -16.38 6.68 2.46
CA ALA A 50 -16.08 5.28 2.19
C ALA A 50 -17.26 4.35 2.46
N GLU A 51 -17.28 3.24 1.73
CA GLU A 51 -18.30 2.19 1.81
C GLU A 51 -18.31 1.49 3.17
N ALA A 52 -19.40 0.79 3.48
CA ALA A 52 -19.59 0.11 4.75
C ALA A 52 -18.57 -1.00 5.02
N GLU A 53 -18.06 -1.62 3.95
CA GLU A 53 -17.12 -2.73 3.96
C GLU A 53 -15.66 -2.28 4.11
N THR A 54 -15.40 -0.97 4.07
CA THR A 54 -14.04 -0.44 4.23
C THR A 54 -13.57 -0.66 5.67
N GLU A 55 -12.38 -1.21 5.85
CA GLU A 55 -11.78 -1.45 7.17
C GLU A 55 -10.50 -0.65 7.38
N ASN A 56 -10.14 -0.43 8.65
CA ASN A 56 -8.81 0.06 8.98
C ASN A 56 -7.77 -0.97 8.54
N SER A 57 -6.74 -0.54 7.82
CA SER A 57 -5.71 -1.45 7.33
C SER A 57 -4.37 -0.75 7.20
N ILE A 58 -3.30 -1.56 7.26
CA ILE A 58 -1.94 -1.13 6.96
C ILE A 58 -1.37 -2.11 5.95
N HIS A 59 -1.06 -1.63 4.76
CA HIS A 59 -0.32 -2.35 3.74
C HIS A 59 1.14 -1.89 3.75
N ARG A 60 2.06 -2.84 3.66
CA ARG A 60 3.51 -2.57 3.56
C ARG A 60 4.14 -3.43 2.48
N GLU A 61 5.07 -2.84 1.77
CA GLU A 61 5.98 -3.57 0.89
C GLU A 61 7.38 -2.98 0.89
N GLU A 62 8.37 -3.84 0.66
CA GLU A 62 9.77 -3.45 0.63
C GLU A 62 10.53 -4.14 -0.51
N LEU A 63 11.21 -3.31 -1.29
CA LEU A 63 12.11 -3.68 -2.37
C LEU A 63 13.45 -2.99 -2.16
N LEU A 64 14.49 -3.74 -1.76
CA LEU A 64 15.84 -3.21 -1.57
C LEU A 64 15.86 -1.99 -0.62
N ALA A 65 16.12 -0.78 -1.13
CA ALA A 65 16.16 0.46 -0.37
C ALA A 65 14.86 1.29 -0.48
N THR A 66 13.84 0.73 -1.14
CA THR A 66 12.53 1.35 -1.34
C THR A 66 11.50 0.68 -0.43
N PHE A 67 10.77 1.49 0.32
CA PHE A 67 9.69 1.04 1.19
C PHE A 67 8.41 1.82 0.89
N LEU A 68 7.30 1.11 0.77
CA LEU A 68 5.96 1.69 0.67
C LEU A 68 5.15 1.23 1.88
N GLN A 69 4.45 2.19 2.49
CA GLN A 69 3.39 1.93 3.44
C GLN A 69 2.14 2.68 3.01
N MET A 70 0.98 2.05 3.14
CA MET A 70 -0.32 2.69 3.00
C MET A 70 -1.17 2.33 4.21
N GLU A 71 -1.72 3.34 4.87
CA GLU A 71 -2.60 3.18 6.03
C GLU A 71 -3.97 3.77 5.72
N VAL A 72 -5.00 2.93 5.82
CA VAL A 72 -6.41 3.32 5.72
C VAL A 72 -6.97 3.47 7.12
N GLN A 73 -7.54 4.63 7.41
CA GLN A 73 -8.18 4.94 8.68
C GLN A 73 -9.62 5.34 8.45
N ILE A 74 -10.55 4.70 9.14
CA ILE A 74 -11.98 4.98 9.05
C ILE A 74 -12.56 5.47 10.38
N CYS A 75 -13.58 6.30 10.28
CA CYS A 75 -14.38 6.78 11.40
C CYS A 75 -15.81 7.10 10.92
N ASN A 76 -16.80 7.14 11.83
CA ASN A 76 -18.22 7.14 11.46
C ASN A 76 -19.03 8.29 12.08
N THR A 77 -18.38 9.43 12.35
CA THR A 77 -19.03 10.64 12.86
C THR A 77 -18.70 11.83 11.96
N ASP A 78 -19.58 12.83 11.91
CA ASP A 78 -19.39 13.95 10.99
C ASP A 78 -18.04 14.65 11.20
N ASN A 79 -17.34 14.91 10.11
CA ASN A 79 -16.03 15.57 10.03
C ASN A 79 -14.91 14.88 10.84
N CYS A 80 -15.06 13.61 11.20
CA CYS A 80 -14.08 12.89 12.01
C CYS A 80 -12.70 12.73 11.33
N ASN A 81 -12.65 12.81 10.00
CA ASN A 81 -11.42 12.73 9.21
C ASN A 81 -10.73 14.10 9.00
N LYS A 82 -11.12 15.16 9.71
CA LYS A 82 -10.55 16.51 9.51
C LYS A 82 -9.07 16.62 9.84
N GLY A 83 -8.59 15.87 10.83
CA GLY A 83 -7.18 15.91 11.27
C GLY A 83 -6.18 15.34 10.27
N PRO A 84 -4.88 15.44 10.56
CA PRO A 84 -3.83 14.80 9.76
C PRO A 84 -4.00 13.29 9.77
N GLY A 85 -3.63 12.66 8.65
CA GLY A 85 -3.51 11.22 8.57
C GLY A 85 -2.40 10.71 9.47
N LYS A 86 -2.56 9.49 10.02
CA LYS A 86 -1.52 8.86 10.83
C LYS A 86 -0.73 7.85 9.99
N ILE A 87 0.52 7.68 10.39
CA ILE A 87 1.42 6.68 9.84
C ILE A 87 2.00 5.91 11.02
N THR A 88 1.67 4.63 11.09
CA THR A 88 2.23 3.72 12.09
C THR A 88 3.70 3.44 11.76
N PRO A 89 4.65 3.73 12.66
CA PRO A 89 6.07 3.48 12.41
C PRO A 89 6.34 2.00 12.08
N ARG A 90 7.18 1.73 11.07
CA ARG A 90 7.59 0.37 10.71
C ARG A 90 8.53 -0.23 11.75
N ASP A 91 8.40 -1.54 11.97
CA ASP A 91 9.42 -2.32 12.67
C ASP A 91 10.50 -2.78 11.67
N ASN A 92 11.73 -2.32 11.90
CA ASN A 92 12.89 -2.63 11.06
C ASN A 92 13.63 -3.91 11.47
N ARG A 93 13.15 -4.61 12.51
CA ARG A 93 13.77 -5.85 12.96
C ARG A 93 13.53 -6.95 11.94
N PRO A 94 14.58 -7.69 11.50
CA PRO A 94 14.39 -8.87 10.67
C PRO A 94 13.46 -9.88 11.34
N ASN A 95 12.49 -10.39 10.59
CA ASN A 95 11.46 -11.30 11.11
C ASN A 95 11.73 -12.79 10.83
N GLY A 96 12.86 -13.13 10.21
CA GLY A 96 13.26 -14.49 9.87
C GLY A 96 12.77 -14.97 8.50
N VAL A 97 11.89 -14.22 7.84
CA VAL A 97 11.44 -14.50 6.47
C VAL A 97 12.41 -13.89 5.46
N LYS A 98 12.68 -14.62 4.38
CA LYS A 98 13.41 -14.11 3.22
C LYS A 98 12.59 -14.21 1.96
N CYS A 99 12.62 -13.17 1.15
CA CYS A 99 11.99 -13.14 -0.17
C CYS A 99 13.04 -12.89 -1.25
N LYS A 100 12.88 -13.58 -2.39
CA LYS A 100 13.57 -13.17 -3.61
C LYS A 100 13.16 -11.73 -3.91
N GLN A 101 14.14 -10.86 -4.18
CA GLN A 101 13.87 -9.47 -4.54
C GLN A 101 14.48 -9.14 -5.90
N CYS A 102 13.71 -8.41 -6.71
CA CYS A 102 14.13 -7.91 -8.00
C CYS A 102 13.16 -6.84 -8.51
N TYR A 103 13.64 -6.06 -9.48
CA TYR A 103 12.86 -5.11 -10.25
C TYR A 103 13.41 -5.11 -11.68
N VAL A 104 12.54 -5.24 -12.67
CA VAL A 104 12.90 -5.25 -14.09
C VAL A 104 11.88 -4.42 -14.85
N GLU A 105 12.38 -3.39 -15.54
CA GLU A 105 11.60 -2.58 -16.49
C GLU A 105 11.46 -3.29 -17.84
N HIS A 106 10.40 -2.96 -18.56
CA HIS A 106 10.08 -3.52 -19.88
C HIS A 106 10.01 -5.06 -19.91
N SER A 107 9.61 -5.68 -18.80
CA SER A 107 9.53 -7.15 -18.65
C SER A 107 8.40 -7.55 -17.72
N ALA A 108 7.66 -8.59 -18.09
CA ALA A 108 6.66 -9.20 -17.22
C ALA A 108 7.27 -10.25 -16.25
N ASN A 109 8.57 -10.52 -16.37
CA ASN A 109 9.29 -11.52 -15.59
C ASN A 109 10.39 -10.89 -14.76
N CYS A 110 10.53 -11.38 -13.53
CA CYS A 110 11.52 -10.93 -12.58
C CYS A 110 11.99 -12.15 -11.79
N ASP A 111 13.10 -12.74 -12.22
CA ASP A 111 13.72 -13.87 -11.55
C ASP A 111 15.09 -13.46 -11.01
N SER A 112 15.25 -13.66 -9.71
CA SER A 112 16.48 -13.36 -8.98
C SER A 112 16.80 -14.50 -8.05
N GLU A 113 18.08 -14.84 -7.97
CA GLU A 113 18.59 -15.77 -6.94
C GLU A 113 18.91 -15.06 -5.62
N LYS A 114 18.87 -13.72 -5.60
CA LYS A 114 19.13 -12.94 -4.39
C LYS A 114 17.87 -12.86 -3.55
N ALA A 115 17.96 -13.41 -2.33
CA ALA A 115 16.96 -13.26 -1.30
C ALA A 115 17.39 -12.24 -0.25
N SER A 116 16.47 -11.36 0.14
CA SER A 116 16.67 -10.36 1.19
C SER A 116 15.83 -10.71 2.41
N LYS A 117 16.30 -10.30 3.60
CA LYS A 117 15.55 -10.47 4.85
C LYS A 117 14.40 -9.48 4.90
N CYS A 118 13.20 -9.95 5.19
CA CYS A 118 12.06 -9.10 5.46
C CYS A 118 12.06 -8.64 6.92
N THR A 119 11.34 -7.55 7.20
CA THR A 119 11.30 -6.93 8.54
C THR A 119 9.87 -6.79 9.05
N GLY A 120 9.72 -6.74 10.38
CA GLY A 120 8.44 -6.47 11.03
C GLY A 120 7.35 -7.47 10.63
N ASP A 121 6.19 -6.95 10.23
CA ASP A 121 5.01 -7.72 9.82
C ASP A 121 5.04 -8.18 8.36
N MET A 122 6.05 -7.80 7.57
CA MET A 122 6.19 -8.23 6.18
C MET A 122 6.66 -9.68 6.09
N ASN A 123 5.75 -10.62 6.30
CA ASN A 123 6.02 -12.04 6.44
C ASN A 123 5.70 -12.88 5.18
N LYS A 124 5.27 -12.26 4.08
CA LYS A 124 5.04 -12.89 2.79
C LYS A 124 5.91 -12.28 1.70
N CYS A 125 5.99 -12.99 0.57
CA CYS A 125 6.60 -12.48 -0.65
C CYS A 125 5.52 -12.14 -1.66
N LEU A 126 5.65 -10.98 -2.30
CA LEU A 126 4.77 -10.54 -3.36
C LEU A 126 5.53 -10.52 -4.68
N PHE A 127 4.93 -11.09 -5.72
CA PHE A 127 5.31 -10.87 -7.11
C PHE A 127 4.20 -10.09 -7.79
N ILE A 128 4.58 -9.01 -8.48
CA ILE A 128 3.66 -8.22 -9.28
C ILE A 128 4.29 -7.92 -10.63
N SER A 129 3.50 -8.02 -11.70
CA SER A 129 3.88 -7.54 -13.02
C SER A 129 2.70 -6.96 -13.80
N GLY A 130 3.00 -5.98 -14.65
CA GLY A 130 2.00 -5.19 -15.38
C GLY A 130 2.48 -3.77 -15.62
N PHE A 131 1.56 -2.89 -16.00
CA PHE A 131 1.76 -1.45 -16.11
C PHE A 131 1.73 -0.79 -14.73
N VAL A 132 2.64 -1.23 -13.85
CA VAL A 132 2.71 -0.81 -12.44
C VAL A 132 3.96 0.00 -12.12
N CYS A 133 4.88 0.15 -13.07
CA CYS A 133 6.07 0.99 -12.96
C CYS A 133 6.11 1.88 -14.20
N ASP A 134 5.59 3.09 -14.06
CA ASP A 134 5.40 4.06 -15.14
C ASP A 134 4.54 3.51 -16.30
N ASP A 135 4.56 4.20 -17.46
CA ASP A 135 3.72 3.89 -18.63
C ASP A 135 4.12 2.59 -19.37
N ASP A 136 5.00 1.76 -18.79
CA ASP A 136 5.53 0.54 -19.39
C ASP A 136 5.35 -0.69 -18.48
N VAL A 137 5.46 -1.88 -19.08
CA VAL A 137 5.36 -3.14 -18.32
C VAL A 137 6.60 -3.33 -17.48
N CYS A 138 6.44 -3.59 -16.19
CA CYS A 138 7.52 -3.99 -15.30
C CYS A 138 7.13 -5.23 -14.48
N ALA A 139 8.12 -5.79 -13.78
CA ALA A 139 7.91 -6.85 -12.82
C ALA A 139 8.81 -6.63 -11.59
N GLN A 140 8.28 -6.91 -10.41
CA GLN A 140 9.02 -6.85 -9.16
C GLN A 140 8.67 -7.97 -8.20
N ARG A 141 9.63 -8.28 -7.32
CA ARG A 141 9.44 -9.15 -6.16
C ARG A 141 9.82 -8.41 -4.89
N VAL A 142 8.93 -8.42 -3.91
CA VAL A 142 9.03 -7.61 -2.69
C VAL A 142 8.66 -8.43 -1.45
N CYS A 143 9.09 -7.96 -0.28
CA CYS A 143 8.51 -8.41 0.99
C CYS A 143 7.17 -7.69 1.17
N THR A 144 6.15 -8.35 1.72
CA THR A 144 4.85 -7.72 2.02
C THR A 144 4.22 -8.30 3.29
N ASN A 145 3.30 -7.56 3.90
CA ASN A 145 2.44 -8.05 4.97
C ASN A 145 1.06 -8.56 4.48
N MET A 146 0.81 -8.55 3.17
CA MET A 146 -0.42 -9.10 2.59
C MET A 146 -0.49 -10.61 2.75
N ALA A 147 -1.66 -11.12 3.15
CA ALA A 147 -1.94 -12.55 3.22
C ALA A 147 -2.47 -13.13 1.90
N SER A 148 -3.13 -12.32 1.07
CA SER A 148 -3.68 -12.75 -0.22
C SER A 148 -3.68 -11.61 -1.26
N PRO A 149 -3.77 -11.90 -2.58
CA PRO A 149 -3.78 -10.89 -3.63
C PRO A 149 -4.88 -9.84 -3.50
N GLU A 150 -6.06 -10.21 -3.01
CA GLU A 150 -7.23 -9.34 -2.87
C GLU A 150 -7.02 -8.22 -1.85
N GLN A 151 -6.01 -8.34 -0.97
CA GLN A 151 -5.64 -7.31 0.00
C GLN A 151 -4.73 -6.22 -0.60
N TYR A 152 -4.39 -6.30 -1.89
CA TYR A 152 -3.56 -5.29 -2.52
C TYR A 152 -4.32 -3.97 -2.62
N PRO A 153 -3.74 -2.83 -2.17
CA PRO A 153 -4.46 -1.56 -2.18
C PRO A 153 -4.96 -1.11 -3.55
N PHE A 154 -4.31 -1.60 -4.61
CA PHE A 154 -4.69 -1.33 -6.00
C PHE A 154 -5.22 -2.58 -6.71
N TYR A 155 -5.91 -3.48 -5.99
CA TYR A 155 -6.46 -4.71 -6.58
C TYR A 155 -7.41 -4.44 -7.75
N TYR A 156 -8.07 -3.27 -7.77
CA TYR A 156 -8.89 -2.84 -8.90
C TYR A 156 -8.09 -2.71 -10.21
N GLU A 157 -6.78 -2.49 -10.16
CA GLU A 157 -5.90 -2.48 -11.34
C GLU A 157 -5.68 -3.88 -11.94
N VAL A 158 -5.87 -4.94 -11.14
CA VAL A 158 -5.94 -6.33 -11.65
C VAL A 158 -7.20 -6.50 -12.48
N ILE A 159 -8.33 -5.99 -11.97
CA ILE A 159 -9.64 -6.06 -12.65
C ILE A 159 -9.63 -5.22 -13.94
N ALA A 160 -8.98 -4.06 -13.91
CA ALA A 160 -8.80 -3.19 -15.07
C ALA A 160 -7.83 -3.77 -16.12
N GLY A 161 -7.05 -4.80 -15.77
CA GLY A 161 -6.07 -5.43 -16.65
C GLY A 161 -4.72 -4.72 -16.71
N ASN A 162 -4.48 -3.72 -15.87
CA ASN A 162 -3.19 -3.03 -15.77
C ASN A 162 -2.16 -3.86 -14.99
N ILE A 163 -2.60 -4.61 -13.97
CA ILE A 163 -1.80 -5.64 -13.32
C ILE A 163 -2.07 -6.97 -14.02
N HIS A 164 -1.08 -7.45 -14.76
CA HIS A 164 -1.17 -8.72 -15.47
C HIS A 164 -1.04 -9.92 -14.55
N LYS A 165 -0.25 -9.79 -13.47
CA LYS A 165 0.02 -10.87 -12.54
C LYS A 165 0.27 -10.34 -11.14
N LEU A 166 -0.40 -10.95 -10.16
CA LEU A 166 -0.28 -10.63 -8.74
C LEU A 166 -0.28 -11.95 -7.95
N GLU A 167 0.84 -12.28 -7.32
CA GLU A 167 1.02 -13.53 -6.59
C GLU A 167 1.59 -13.25 -5.20
N VAL A 168 0.93 -13.78 -4.17
CA VAL A 168 1.43 -13.78 -2.79
C VAL A 168 1.89 -15.20 -2.45
N THR A 169 3.11 -15.35 -1.96
CA THR A 169 3.68 -16.65 -1.56
C THR A 169 4.27 -16.58 -0.16
N GLU A 170 4.43 -17.75 0.45
CA GLU A 170 5.31 -17.88 1.62
C GLU A 170 6.75 -17.49 1.26
N GLY A 171 7.48 -16.97 2.24
CA GLY A 171 8.92 -16.75 2.09
C GLY A 171 9.76 -17.95 2.48
N ILE A 172 11.04 -17.87 2.13
CA ILE A 172 12.06 -18.84 2.51
C ILE A 172 12.34 -18.61 4.00
N SER A 173 12.06 -19.62 4.82
CA SER A 173 12.38 -19.57 6.26
C SER A 173 13.78 -20.12 6.51
N ASP A 174 14.53 -19.46 7.37
CA ASP A 174 15.79 -19.98 7.93
C ASP A 174 15.46 -21.05 8.98
N VAL A 175 15.06 -22.25 8.57
CA VAL A 175 14.93 -23.42 9.46
C VAL A 175 16.27 -24.12 9.59
#